data_AF-A0A959WUQ8-F1
#
_entry.id   AF-A0A959WUQ8-F1
#
_cell.length_a   1.000
_cell.length_b   1.000
_cell.length_c   1.000
_cell.angle_alpha   90.00
_cell.angle_beta   90.00
_cell.angle_gamma   90.00
#
_symmetry.space_group_name_H-M   'P 1'
#
loop_
_entity.id
_entity.type
_entity.pdbx_description
1 polymer ?
#
loop_
_entity_poly.entity_id
_entity_poly.type
_entity_poly.pdbx_seq_one_letter_code
_entity_poly.pdbx_strand_id
1 'polypeptide(L)'
;MPRDTPSSPPRLLAWWEGLSLGIQAAVVAPLCVVLLSWLHVAALGQPMGRGIGYGIFWGAIAAFAIIASTRIERQKREARRTHDHPDGDPRRRRL
;
A
#
# COMPACT_ATOMS: atom_id res chain seq x y z
N MET A 1 2.49 -9.07 29.53
CA MET A 1 1.79 -8.55 28.32
C MET A 1 1.67 -9.68 27.32
N PRO A 2 0.45 -10.10 26.93
CA PRO A 2 0.26 -10.98 25.79
C PRO A 2 0.86 -10.30 24.56
N ARG A 3 1.76 -10.99 23.84
CA ARG A 3 2.18 -10.55 22.51
C ARG A 3 1.09 -11.03 21.56
N ASP A 4 0.37 -10.10 20.93
CA ASP A 4 -0.60 -10.45 19.89
C ASP A 4 0.15 -11.25 18.80
N THR A 5 -0.22 -12.52 18.64
CA THR A 5 0.30 -13.34 17.53
C THR A 5 0.01 -12.61 16.22
N PRO A 6 0.98 -12.49 15.29
CA PRO A 6 0.75 -11.77 14.05
C PRO A 6 -0.39 -12.43 13.28
N SER A 7 -1.56 -11.81 13.33
CA SER A 7 -2.74 -12.27 12.59
C SER A 7 -2.39 -12.25 11.11
N SER A 8 -2.56 -13.39 10.43
CA SER A 8 -2.38 -13.50 8.99
C SER A 8 -3.11 -12.35 8.28
N PRO A 9 -2.47 -11.69 7.29
CA PRO A 9 -3.09 -10.57 6.61
C PRO A 9 -4.42 -11.02 5.97
N PRO A 10 -5.45 -10.14 5.95
CA PRO A 10 -6.71 -10.42 5.28
C PRO A 10 -6.47 -10.88 3.84
N ARG A 11 -7.24 -11.86 3.36
CA ARG A 11 -7.06 -12.44 2.01
C ARG A 11 -7.09 -11.40 0.90
N LEU A 12 -7.97 -10.40 1.01
CA LEU A 12 -8.09 -9.31 0.05
C LEU A 12 -6.81 -8.46 0.01
N LEU A 13 -6.21 -8.17 1.17
CA LEU A 13 -4.98 -7.40 1.27
C LEU A 13 -3.80 -8.17 0.66
N ALA A 14 -3.68 -9.46 0.97
CA ALA A 14 -2.66 -10.32 0.38
C ALA A 14 -2.81 -10.43 -1.15
N TRP A 15 -4.04 -10.51 -1.65
CA TRP A 15 -4.34 -10.49 -3.08
C TRP A 15 -3.90 -9.17 -3.73
N TRP A 16 -4.30 -8.03 -3.15
CA TRP A 16 -3.91 -6.70 -3.64
C TRP A 16 -2.39 -6.50 -3.69
N GLU A 17 -1.71 -6.92 -2.62
CA GLU A 17 -0.25 -6.82 -2.49
C GLU A 17 0.53 -7.75 -3.43
N GLY A 18 -0.13 -8.78 -3.95
CA GLY A 18 0.40 -9.68 -4.97
C GLY A 18 0.31 -9.13 -6.40
N LEU A 19 -0.45 -8.05 -6.62
CA LEU A 19 -0.58 -7.44 -7.95
C LEU A 19 0.73 -6.77 -8.38
N SER A 20 0.96 -6.73 -9.70
CA SER A 20 2.09 -6.02 -10.27
C SER A 20 2.00 -4.51 -9.99
N LEU A 21 3.14 -3.83 -9.99
CA LEU A 21 3.20 -2.38 -9.79
C LEU A 21 2.29 -1.65 -10.80
N GLY A 22 2.32 -2.11 -12.05
CA GLY A 22 1.51 -1.54 -13.13
C GLY A 22 0.02 -1.61 -12.84
N ILE A 23 -0.48 -2.75 -12.32
CA ILE A 23 -1.90 -2.90 -11.99
C ILE A 23 -2.28 -2.03 -10.79
N GLN A 24 -1.44 -2.00 -9.74
CA GLN A 24 -1.69 -1.12 -8.59
C GLN A 24 -1.75 0.36 -9.02
N ALA A 25 -0.82 0.80 -9.87
CA ALA A 25 -0.80 2.14 -10.42
C ALA A 25 -2.02 2.42 -11.30
N ALA A 26 -2.38 1.49 -12.18
CA ALA A 26 -3.53 1.62 -13.08
C ALA A 26 -4.87 1.74 -12.33
N VAL A 27 -4.97 1.22 -11.11
CA VAL A 27 -6.15 1.34 -10.27
C VAL A 27 -6.09 2.59 -9.37
N VAL A 28 -4.99 2.78 -8.64
CA VAL A 28 -4.88 3.86 -7.64
C VAL A 28 -4.77 5.23 -8.29
N ALA A 29 -3.98 5.38 -9.35
CA ALA A 29 -3.75 6.67 -10.00
C ALA A 29 -5.03 7.34 -10.50
N PRO A 30 -5.90 6.70 -11.32
CA PRO A 30 -7.12 7.36 -11.78
C PRO A 30 -8.08 7.70 -10.63
N LEU A 31 -8.18 6.84 -9.62
CA LEU A 31 -8.98 7.13 -8.43
C LEU A 31 -8.48 8.38 -7.69
N CYS A 32 -7.17 8.48 -7.44
CA CYS A 32 -6.58 9.65 -6.80
C CYS A 32 -6.77 10.92 -7.64
N VAL A 33 -6.57 10.85 -8.96
CA VAL A 33 -6.75 11.99 -9.86
C VAL A 33 -8.19 12.48 -9.84
N VAL A 34 -9.18 11.58 -9.95
CA VAL A 34 -10.59 11.96 -9.92
C VAL A 34 -10.97 12.58 -8.59
N LEU A 35 -10.63 11.92 -7.48
CA LEU A 35 -10.98 12.41 -6.14
C LEU A 35 -10.32 13.75 -5.82
N LEU A 36 -9.05 13.93 -6.16
CA LEU A 36 -8.34 15.18 -5.91
C LEU A 36 -8.77 16.29 -6.86
N SER A 37 -9.09 15.98 -8.13
CA SER A 37 -9.69 16.97 -9.03
C SER A 37 -11.01 17.48 -8.46
N TRP A 38 -11.86 16.56 -8.01
CA TRP A 38 -13.13 16.91 -7.37
C TRP A 38 -12.94 17.72 -6.09
N LEU A 39 -11.97 17.36 -5.25
CA LEU A 39 -11.65 18.13 -4.06
C LEU A 39 -11.29 19.58 -4.42
N HIS A 40 -10.49 19.80 -5.46
CA HIS A 40 -10.11 21.16 -5.87
C HIS A 40 -11.27 21.95 -6.47
N VAL A 41 -12.12 21.31 -7.26
CA VAL A 41 -13.26 22.00 -7.90
C VAL A 41 -14.38 22.24 -6.91
N ALA A 42 -14.85 21.19 -6.23
CA ALA A 42 -16.04 21.24 -5.39
C ALA A 42 -15.76 21.83 -4.00
N ALA A 43 -14.65 21.47 -3.36
CA ALA A 43 -14.37 21.93 -1.99
C ALA A 43 -13.56 23.22 -1.94
N LEU A 44 -12.66 23.45 -2.90
CA LEU A 44 -11.80 24.63 -2.94
C LEU A 44 -12.27 25.71 -3.94
N GLY A 45 -13.37 25.46 -4.67
CA GLY A 45 -13.96 26.42 -5.60
C GLY A 45 -13.04 26.80 -6.78
N GLN A 46 -12.07 25.95 -7.13
CA GLN A 46 -11.12 26.28 -8.18
C GLN A 46 -11.74 26.13 -9.58
N PRO A 47 -11.30 26.93 -10.56
CA PRO A 47 -11.70 26.75 -11.96
C PRO A 47 -11.40 25.33 -12.45
N MET A 48 -12.32 24.75 -13.24
CA MET A 48 -12.28 23.34 -13.66
C MET A 48 -10.91 22.92 -14.22
N GLY A 49 -10.31 23.73 -15.11
CA GLY A 49 -9.00 23.42 -15.69
C GLY A 49 -7.87 23.37 -14.65
N ARG A 50 -7.87 24.28 -13.67
CA ARG A 50 -6.91 24.25 -12.55
C ARG A 50 -7.18 23.06 -11.64
N GLY A 51 -8.44 22.79 -11.32
CA GLY A 51 -8.82 21.66 -10.48
C GLY A 51 -8.36 20.32 -11.06
N ILE A 52 -8.55 20.10 -12.36
CA ILE A 52 -8.05 18.92 -13.07
C ILE A 52 -6.52 18.88 -13.05
N GLY A 53 -5.84 20.00 -13.35
CA GLY A 53 -4.39 20.07 -13.33
C GLY A 53 -3.78 19.72 -11.96
N TYR A 54 -4.35 20.28 -10.89
CA TYR A 54 -3.96 19.93 -9.53
C TYR A 54 -4.32 18.49 -9.17
N GLY A 55 -5.48 18.00 -9.62
CA GLY A 55 -5.87 16.61 -9.42
C GLY A 55 -4.89 15.63 -10.07
N ILE A 56 -4.39 15.92 -11.27
CA ILE A 56 -3.33 15.12 -11.91
C ILE A 56 -2.04 15.16 -11.10
N PHE A 57 -1.55 16.36 -10.79
CA PHE A 57 -0.29 16.55 -10.08
C PHE A 57 -0.30 15.90 -8.69
N TRP A 58 -1.28 16.25 -7.86
CA TRP A 58 -1.43 15.67 -6.52
C TRP A 58 -1.87 14.22 -6.55
N GLY A 59 -2.65 13.81 -7.56
CA GLY A 59 -3.08 12.43 -7.75
C GLY A 59 -1.92 11.49 -8.03
N ALA A 60 -0.95 11.90 -8.86
CA ALA A 60 0.26 11.14 -9.09
C ALA A 60 1.09 10.96 -7.80
N ILE A 61 1.27 12.04 -7.02
CA ILE A 61 1.99 12.01 -5.75
C ILE A 61 1.27 11.11 -4.73
N ALA A 62 -0.04 11.26 -4.59
CA ALA A 62 -0.85 10.47 -3.66
C ALA A 62 -0.83 8.98 -4.04
N ALA A 63 -0.99 8.66 -5.32
CA ALA A 63 -0.93 7.28 -5.80
C ALA A 63 0.44 6.64 -5.53
N PHE A 64 1.52 7.38 -5.79
CA PHE A 64 2.87 6.94 -5.44
C PHE A 64 3.01 6.66 -3.94
N ALA A 65 2.53 7.56 -3.08
CA ALA A 65 2.60 7.39 -1.62
C ALA A 65 1.81 6.17 -1.12
N ILE A 66 0.61 5.92 -1.67
CA ILE A 66 -0.23 4.77 -1.32
C ILE A 66 0.47 3.47 -1.72
N ILE A 67 1.00 3.39 -2.95
CA ILE A 67 1.64 2.19 -3.46
C ILE A 67 2.96 1.92 -2.72
N ALA A 68 3.76 2.97 -2.49
CA ALA A 68 5.01 2.87 -1.75
C ALA A 68 4.76 2.39 -0.32
N SER A 69 3.80 2.99 0.40
CA SER A 69 3.47 2.57 1.77
C SER A 69 2.97 1.12 1.83
N THR A 70 2.11 0.70 0.89
CA THR A 70 1.66 -0.69 0.77
C THR A 70 2.84 -1.66 0.66
N ARG A 71 3.83 -1.31 -0.18
CA ARG A 71 5.03 -2.15 -0.39
C ARG A 71 5.95 -2.18 0.82
N ILE A 72 6.16 -1.04 1.47
CA ILE A 72 6.97 -0.94 2.69
C ILE A 72 6.35 -1.80 3.79
N GLU A 73 5.04 -1.71 4.00
CA GLU A 73 4.35 -2.52 5.01
C GLU A 73 4.38 -4.01 4.67
N ARG A 74 4.31 -4.39 3.40
CA ARG A 74 4.51 -5.78 2.96
C ARG A 74 5.92 -6.27 3.31
N GLN A 75 6.96 -5.51 2.96
CA GLN A 75 8.36 -5.88 3.26
C GLN A 75 8.59 -6.00 4.76
N LYS A 76 8.03 -5.09 5.56
CA LYS A 76 8.10 -5.15 7.02
C LYS A 76 7.44 -6.40 7.60
N ARG A 77 6.32 -6.85 7.02
CA ARG A 77 5.67 -8.12 7.41
C ARG A 77 6.50 -9.33 7.00
N GLU A 78 7.11 -9.34 5.82
CA GLU A 78 8.01 -10.40 5.37
C GLU A 78 9.24 -10.50 6.29
N ALA A 79 9.87 -9.37 6.63
CA ALA A 79 11.00 -9.33 7.56
C ALA A 79 10.64 -9.86 8.96
N ARG A 80 9.46 -9.51 9.49
CA ARG A 80 8.96 -10.03 10.78
C ARG A 80 8.76 -11.55 10.74
N ARG A 81 8.21 -12.09 9.66
CA ARG A 81 8.03 -13.54 9.49
C ARG A 81 9.35 -14.29 9.49
N THR A 82 10.37 -13.75 8.82
CA THR A 82 11.71 -14.37 8.81
C THR A 82 12.37 -14.30 10.19
N HIS A 83 12.22 -13.19 10.92
CA HIS A 83 12.79 -13.04 12.26
C HIS A 83 12.09 -13.91 13.32
N ASP A 84 10.77 -14.08 13.24
CA ASP A 84 10.00 -14.96 14.13
C ASP A 84 10.22 -16.46 13.84
N HIS A 85 10.98 -16.80 12.79
CA HIS A 85 11.44 -18.14 12.51
C HIS A 85 12.93 -18.30 12.89
N PRO A 86 13.28 -18.35 14.19
CA PRO A 86 14.63 -18.67 14.57
C PRO A 86 14.94 -20.10 14.14
N ASP A 87 16.09 -20.31 13.51
CA ASP A 87 16.74 -21.61 13.44
C ASP A 87 16.72 -22.26 14.83
N GLY A 88 15.76 -23.17 15.01
CA GLY A 88 15.35 -23.61 16.34
C GLY A 88 14.64 -24.94 16.30
N ASP A 89 14.99 -25.82 15.36
CA ASP A 89 14.80 -27.25 15.61
C ASP A 89 16.12 -27.86 16.11
N PRO A 90 16.32 -28.00 17.44
CA PRO A 90 17.47 -28.71 17.99
C PRO A 90 17.49 -30.20 17.58
N ARG A 91 16.43 -30.74 16.96
CA ARG A 91 16.41 -32.13 16.46
C ARG A 91 17.21 -32.33 15.18
N ARG A 92 17.55 -31.27 14.43
CA ARG A 92 18.37 -31.40 13.21
C ARG A 92 19.88 -31.55 13.46
N ARG A 93 20.36 -31.39 14.71
CA ARG A 93 21.79 -31.56 15.08
C ARG A 93 22.15 -32.96 15.61
N ARG A 94 21.21 -33.92 15.64
CA ARG A 94 21.43 -35.28 16.15
C ARG A 94 21.20 -36.37 15.08
N LEU A 95 21.61 -36.10 13.85
CA LEU A 95 21.74 -37.11 12.79
C LEU A 95 23.08 -36.90 12.08
#